data_AF-A0A7V4XIK9-F1
#
_entry.id   AF-A0A7V4XIK9-F1
#
_cell.length_a   1.000
_cell.length_b   1.000
_cell.length_c   1.000
_cell.angle_alpha   90.00
_cell.angle_beta   90.00
_cell.angle_gamma   90.00
#
_symmetry.space_group_name_H-M   'P 1'
#
loop_
_entity.id
_entity.type
_entity.pdbx_description
1 polymer ?
#
loop_
_entity_poly.entity_id
_entity_poly.type
_entity_poly.pdbx_seq_one_letter_code
_entity_poly.pdbx_strand_id
1 'polypeptide(L)'
;MRVDRARLVRLALAGLMAGIVIFAIFNPGIVREEAKIPRLDSEIIFDFDKLMQAAEDMKKYFQTPDPFGAFMFTGAFAAMVGGFLVIADGMSLSTKRVILKAIFAAVVGIAIGGISGVLIDLIVTWLARIQLIFILLGQPLGWVLIGGAAGASIGLTLGSWKRARLAIIGGLVGGFLGGMIFEGIGGLTSTITSSGSFGRFFGFAAMGAVIGIAVSFVEDMAKRNWVVVLTGAKEGMQFILSKPITSIGKDEYADIPLFGDTNVAKHHADIIVQGHTMVTIKSTGGEVEVNGSPTPSVELKDSDVISIGRHRLRFHQKALRGRGMQPYAQPDPGAHVPQASYPPAQTMVQPMVVPATGNITLRVISGPHMGQVFQFGSGSIRIGREVGCAINLAWDTVVSRHHAEILWNGTGWVARDLGSTNGLWINGVRISEHVLRLGDQIGIGQTWLRVEGI
;
A
#
# COMPACT_ATOMS: atom_id res chain seq x y z
N MET A 1 -19.83 -9.39 -6.73
CA MET A 1 -18.71 -8.50 -6.33
C MET A 1 -19.15 -7.80 -5.05
N ARG A 2 -18.69 -8.24 -3.87
CA ARG A 2 -19.09 -7.61 -2.60
C ARG A 2 -18.00 -6.62 -2.19
N VAL A 3 -18.27 -5.34 -2.44
CA VAL A 3 -17.46 -4.23 -1.95
C VAL A 3 -17.50 -4.22 -0.43
N ASP A 4 -16.36 -4.00 0.22
CA ASP A 4 -16.32 -3.79 1.67
C ASP A 4 -16.99 -2.46 2.04
N ARG A 5 -18.31 -2.51 2.29
CA ARG A 5 -19.13 -1.34 2.61
C ARG A 5 -18.62 -0.62 3.85
N ALA A 6 -18.11 -1.35 4.85
CA ALA A 6 -17.62 -0.75 6.09
C ALA A 6 -16.32 0.03 5.86
N ARG A 7 -15.39 -0.50 5.07
CA ARG A 7 -14.17 0.21 4.67
C ARG A 7 -14.48 1.42 3.78
N LEU A 8 -15.40 1.27 2.82
CA LEU A 8 -15.81 2.36 1.94
C LEU A 8 -16.38 3.53 2.74
N VAL A 9 -17.31 3.26 3.68
CA VAL A 9 -17.90 4.30 4.54
C VAL A 9 -16.84 4.98 5.40
N ARG A 10 -15.89 4.23 5.98
CA ARG A 10 -14.80 4.82 6.79
C ARG A 10 -13.91 5.76 5.99
N LEU A 11 -13.50 5.37 4.78
CA LEU A 11 -12.66 6.21 3.92
C LEU A 11 -13.42 7.43 3.39
N ALA A 12 -14.71 7.29 3.10
CA ALA A 12 -15.57 8.42 2.74
C ALA A 12 -15.69 9.43 3.89
N LEU A 13 -15.97 8.97 5.11
CA LEU A 13 -16.07 9.83 6.31
C LEU A 13 -14.73 10.52 6.63
N ALA A 14 -13.61 9.81 6.48
CA ALA A 14 -12.28 10.40 6.67
C ALA A 14 -11.99 11.51 5.65
N GLY A 15 -12.32 11.27 4.38
CA GLY A 15 -12.23 12.29 3.34
C GLY A 15 -13.10 13.52 3.64
N LEU A 16 -14.34 13.30 4.08
CA LEU A 16 -15.26 14.37 4.50
C LEU A 16 -14.68 15.18 5.67
N MET A 17 -14.17 14.51 6.71
CA MET A 17 -13.55 15.18 7.86
C MET A 17 -12.32 15.99 7.46
N ALA A 18 -11.48 15.46 6.56
CA ALA A 18 -10.37 16.23 6.02
C ALA A 18 -10.86 17.51 5.34
N GLY A 19 -11.88 17.44 4.48
CA GLY A 19 -12.46 18.61 3.82
C GLY A 19 -13.01 19.66 4.79
N ILE A 20 -13.69 19.23 5.86
CA ILE A 20 -14.21 20.11 6.91
C ILE A 20 -13.08 20.86 7.62
N VAL A 21 -12.01 20.16 8.03
CA VAL A 21 -10.90 20.79 8.75
C VAL A 21 -10.10 21.72 7.83
N ILE A 22 -9.94 21.36 6.55
CA ILE A 22 -9.27 22.21 5.54
C ILE A 22 -10.04 23.53 5.44
N PHE A 23 -11.36 23.47 5.31
CA PHE A 23 -12.19 24.68 5.26
C PHE A 23 -11.97 25.58 6.49
N ALA A 24 -11.96 25.01 7.69
CA ALA A 24 -11.78 25.74 8.94
C ALA A 24 -10.42 26.45 9.04
N ILE A 25 -9.34 25.82 8.54
CA ILE A 25 -7.98 26.40 8.55
C ILE A 25 -7.88 27.59 7.59
N PHE A 26 -8.45 27.47 6.39
CA PHE A 26 -8.35 28.50 5.35
C PHE A 26 -9.44 29.57 5.41
N ASN A 27 -10.38 29.49 6.35
CA ASN A 27 -11.42 30.50 6.58
C ASN A 27 -11.59 30.82 8.09
N PRO A 28 -10.56 31.33 8.78
CA PRO A 28 -10.60 31.57 10.23
C PRO A 28 -11.60 32.65 10.66
N GLY A 29 -11.97 33.58 9.75
CA GLY A 29 -12.88 34.69 10.02
C GLY A 29 -14.36 34.30 10.16
N ILE A 30 -14.80 33.15 9.64
CA ILE A 30 -16.24 32.79 9.67
C ILE A 30 -16.70 32.27 11.03
N VAL A 31 -15.77 31.99 11.96
CA VAL A 31 -16.11 31.68 13.35
C VAL A 31 -16.19 32.95 14.22
N ARG A 32 -15.81 34.13 13.71
CA ARG A 32 -15.80 35.39 14.50
C ARG A 32 -16.29 36.66 13.81
N GLU A 33 -16.46 36.69 12.49
CA GLU A 33 -16.83 37.90 11.73
C GLU A 33 -18.00 37.61 10.77
N GLU A 34 -19.21 37.59 11.31
CA GLU A 34 -20.43 37.90 10.52
C GLU A 34 -20.68 39.42 10.42
N ALA A 35 -19.72 40.27 10.79
CA ALA A 35 -19.92 41.71 10.84
C ALA A 35 -19.02 42.47 9.88
N LYS A 36 -19.66 43.02 8.83
CA LYS A 36 -19.24 44.16 7.99
C LYS A 36 -18.38 43.83 6.76
N ILE A 37 -19.06 43.63 5.63
CA ILE A 37 -18.53 43.93 4.30
C ILE A 37 -19.08 45.33 3.90
N PRO A 38 -18.26 46.25 3.37
CA PRO A 38 -18.74 47.51 2.81
C PRO A 38 -19.67 47.22 1.63
N ARG A 39 -20.80 47.93 1.54
CA ARG A 39 -21.66 47.92 0.35
C ARG A 39 -20.79 48.36 -0.84
N LEU A 40 -20.64 47.51 -1.85
CA LEU A 40 -20.27 48.00 -3.18
C LEU A 40 -21.46 48.85 -3.65
N ASP A 41 -21.23 50.14 -3.82
CA ASP A 41 -22.22 51.05 -4.36
C ASP A 41 -22.73 50.55 -5.71
N SER A 42 -24.04 50.55 -5.86
CA SER A 42 -24.77 50.09 -7.04
C SER A 42 -24.49 50.90 -8.32
N GLU A 43 -23.58 51.88 -8.27
CA GLU A 43 -23.15 52.68 -9.42
C GLU A 43 -22.14 51.98 -10.34
N ILE A 44 -21.47 50.91 -9.88
CA ILE A 44 -20.46 50.19 -10.69
C ILE A 44 -21.11 49.36 -11.82
N ILE A 45 -22.42 49.14 -11.79
CA ILE A 45 -23.12 48.27 -12.75
C ILE A 45 -23.35 48.94 -14.12
N PHE A 46 -23.23 50.27 -14.24
CA PHE A 46 -23.51 50.99 -15.50
C PHE A 46 -22.30 51.65 -16.18
N ASP A 47 -21.10 51.53 -15.59
CA ASP A 47 -19.89 52.15 -16.12
C ASP A 47 -19.01 51.08 -16.80
N PHE A 48 -19.19 50.91 -18.10
CA PHE A 48 -18.51 49.89 -18.91
C PHE A 48 -16.99 50.01 -18.82
N ASP A 49 -16.45 51.23 -18.70
CA ASP A 49 -15.01 51.47 -18.61
C ASP A 49 -14.45 50.99 -17.27
N LYS A 50 -15.16 51.20 -16.15
CA LYS A 50 -14.78 50.65 -14.84
C LYS A 50 -14.88 49.13 -14.79
N LEU A 51 -15.88 48.55 -15.47
CA LEU A 51 -16.06 47.11 -15.54
C LEU A 51 -14.96 46.45 -16.39
N MET A 52 -14.56 47.10 -17.49
CA MET A 52 -13.43 46.68 -18.31
C MET A 52 -12.10 46.83 -17.59
N GLN A 53 -11.90 47.91 -16.83
CA GLN A 53 -10.69 48.11 -16.03
C GLN A 53 -10.59 47.12 -14.87
N ALA A 54 -11.70 46.81 -14.19
CA ALA A 54 -11.76 45.75 -13.18
C ALA A 54 -11.48 44.37 -13.80
N ALA A 55 -11.92 44.11 -15.03
CA ALA A 55 -11.61 42.89 -15.77
C ALA A 55 -10.14 42.81 -16.19
N GLU A 56 -9.52 43.93 -16.55
CA GLU A 56 -8.10 44.03 -16.90
C GLU A 56 -7.19 43.88 -15.68
N ASP A 57 -7.56 44.48 -14.55
CA ASP A 57 -6.90 44.30 -13.26
C ASP A 57 -7.04 42.85 -12.75
N MET A 58 -8.22 42.22 -12.91
CA MET A 58 -8.39 40.79 -12.65
C MET A 58 -7.50 39.95 -13.57
N LYS A 59 -7.43 40.27 -14.86
CA LYS A 59 -6.56 39.57 -15.82
C LYS A 59 -5.09 39.67 -15.44
N LYS A 60 -4.66 40.80 -14.90
CA LYS A 60 -3.30 41.01 -14.37
C LYS A 60 -3.05 40.19 -13.10
N TYR A 61 -4.04 40.11 -12.21
CA TYR A 61 -3.98 39.31 -10.98
C TYR A 61 -3.87 37.80 -11.23
N PHE A 62 -4.60 37.26 -12.22
CA PHE A 62 -4.51 35.84 -12.62
C PHE A 62 -3.25 35.49 -13.42
N GLN A 63 -2.42 36.47 -13.80
CA GLN A 63 -1.20 36.26 -14.61
C GLN A 63 0.10 36.24 -13.79
N THR A 64 0.04 36.60 -12.50
CA THR A 64 1.18 36.53 -11.58
C THR A 64 1.14 35.20 -10.82
N PRO A 65 2.10 34.28 -11.05
CA PRO A 65 2.14 33.02 -10.32
C PRO A 65 2.44 33.27 -8.84
N ASP A 66 1.81 32.51 -7.95
CA ASP A 66 2.12 32.46 -6.51
C ASP A 66 2.52 31.03 -6.11
N PRO A 67 3.76 30.60 -6.43
CA PRO A 67 4.22 29.26 -6.14
C PRO A 67 4.20 28.92 -4.65
N PHE A 68 4.43 29.93 -3.79
CA PHE A 68 4.50 29.73 -2.35
C PHE A 68 3.11 29.48 -1.75
N GLY A 69 2.12 30.32 -2.10
CA GLY A 69 0.73 30.10 -1.69
C GLY A 69 0.19 28.77 -2.21
N ALA A 70 0.48 28.44 -3.48
CA ALA A 70 0.09 27.17 -4.08
C ALA A 70 0.72 25.96 -3.36
N PHE A 71 2.02 26.04 -3.00
CA PHE A 71 2.71 25.01 -2.23
C PHE A 71 2.05 24.79 -0.87
N MET A 72 1.82 25.87 -0.11
CA MET A 72 1.26 25.80 1.23
C MET A 72 -0.16 25.24 1.23
N PHE A 73 -1.01 25.69 0.31
CA PHE A 73 -2.39 25.23 0.21
C PHE A 73 -2.49 23.74 -0.18
N THR A 74 -1.86 23.36 -1.30
CA THR A 74 -1.95 21.99 -1.82
C THR A 74 -1.21 20.98 -0.94
N GLY A 75 -0.10 21.40 -0.31
CA GLY A 75 0.62 20.62 0.67
C GLY A 75 -0.25 20.34 1.91
N ALA A 76 -0.89 21.36 2.47
CA ALA A 76 -1.80 21.20 3.60
C ALA A 76 -3.00 20.29 3.24
N PHE A 77 -3.59 20.49 2.05
CA PHE A 77 -4.69 19.66 1.56
C PHE A 77 -4.30 18.18 1.46
N ALA A 78 -3.19 17.88 0.77
CA ALA A 78 -2.71 16.51 0.58
C ALA A 78 -2.30 15.85 1.90
N ALA A 79 -1.72 16.62 2.83
CA ALA A 79 -1.37 16.15 4.17
C ALA A 79 -2.59 15.72 4.96
N MET A 80 -3.67 16.51 4.89
CA MET A 80 -4.90 16.25 5.62
C MET A 80 -5.67 15.08 5.02
N VAL A 81 -5.92 15.08 3.72
CA VAL A 81 -6.60 13.97 3.06
C VAL A 81 -5.81 12.66 3.26
N GLY A 82 -4.50 12.68 3.05
CA GLY A 82 -3.62 11.53 3.29
C GLY A 82 -3.63 11.07 4.74
N GLY A 83 -3.46 11.99 5.69
CA GLY A 83 -3.46 11.70 7.12
C GLY A 83 -4.77 11.08 7.61
N PHE A 84 -5.91 11.67 7.26
CA PHE A 84 -7.23 11.15 7.63
C PHE A 84 -7.52 9.78 6.99
N LEU A 85 -7.14 9.57 5.73
CA LEU A 85 -7.33 8.28 5.07
C LEU A 85 -6.45 7.19 5.71
N VAL A 86 -5.22 7.52 6.11
CA VAL A 86 -4.34 6.60 6.87
C VAL A 86 -4.90 6.31 8.25
N ILE A 87 -5.51 7.28 8.93
CA ILE A 87 -6.21 7.04 10.21
C ILE A 87 -7.36 6.05 10.01
N ALA A 88 -8.18 6.24 8.97
CA ALA A 88 -9.31 5.36 8.67
C ALA A 88 -8.89 3.94 8.27
N ASP A 89 -7.83 3.78 7.46
CA ASP A 89 -7.31 2.44 7.10
C ASP A 89 -6.55 1.80 8.29
N GLY A 90 -5.93 2.64 9.11
CA GLY A 90 -5.13 2.28 10.27
C GLY A 90 -5.94 1.93 11.52
N MET A 91 -7.27 2.08 11.55
CA MET A 91 -8.11 1.70 12.72
C MET A 91 -7.91 0.24 13.18
N SER A 92 -7.31 -0.60 12.34
CA SER A 92 -6.91 -1.97 12.64
C SER A 92 -5.62 -2.11 13.45
N LEU A 93 -4.82 -1.06 13.59
CA LEU A 93 -3.49 -1.03 14.19
C LEU A 93 -3.51 -0.43 15.60
N SER A 94 -2.38 -0.47 16.31
CA SER A 94 -2.25 0.21 17.60
C SER A 94 -2.28 1.73 17.43
N THR A 95 -2.85 2.46 18.39
CA THR A 95 -2.99 3.92 18.36
C THR A 95 -1.66 4.63 18.04
N LYS A 96 -0.55 4.16 18.63
CA LYS A 96 0.79 4.67 18.35
C LYS A 96 1.19 4.52 16.88
N ARG A 97 0.96 3.34 16.27
CA ARG A 97 1.26 3.10 14.85
C ARG A 97 0.38 3.93 13.93
N VAL A 98 -0.89 4.11 14.27
CA VAL A 98 -1.80 4.97 13.49
C VAL A 98 -1.30 6.39 13.47
N ILE A 99 -0.94 6.94 14.64
CA ILE A 99 -0.43 8.31 14.76
C ILE A 99 0.88 8.47 13.98
N LEU A 100 1.85 7.58 14.16
CA LEU A 100 3.13 7.64 13.45
C LEU A 100 2.95 7.58 11.92
N LYS A 101 2.10 6.67 11.44
CA LYS A 101 1.80 6.56 10.01
C LYS A 101 1.05 7.78 9.48
N ALA A 102 0.13 8.35 10.25
CA ALA A 102 -0.59 9.56 9.88
C ALA A 102 0.32 10.78 9.81
N ILE A 103 1.26 10.94 10.75
CA ILE A 103 2.28 11.99 10.71
C ILE A 103 3.17 11.82 9.48
N PHE A 104 3.65 10.60 9.23
CA PHE A 104 4.45 10.32 8.03
C PHE A 104 3.67 10.61 6.75
N ALA A 105 2.40 10.21 6.69
CA ALA A 105 1.50 10.51 5.57
C ALA A 105 1.33 12.02 5.37
N ALA A 106 1.19 12.78 6.46
CA ALA A 106 1.06 14.22 6.42
C ALA A 106 2.33 14.87 5.87
N VAL A 107 3.52 14.49 6.35
CA VAL A 107 4.81 15.03 5.86
C VAL A 107 5.02 14.73 4.38
N VAL A 108 4.79 13.48 3.97
CA VAL A 108 4.86 13.08 2.55
C VAL A 108 3.83 13.84 1.72
N GLY A 109 2.61 14.02 2.26
CA GLY A 109 1.54 14.80 1.67
C GLY A 109 1.92 16.27 1.47
N ILE A 110 2.56 16.92 2.45
CA ILE A 110 3.06 18.29 2.31
C ILE A 110 4.06 18.39 1.16
N ALA A 111 5.04 17.48 1.12
CA ALA A 111 6.09 17.51 0.11
C ALA A 111 5.53 17.28 -1.30
N ILE A 112 4.80 16.17 -1.52
CA ILE A 112 4.28 15.81 -2.85
C ILE A 112 3.16 16.79 -3.26
N GLY A 113 2.26 17.11 -2.33
CA GLY A 113 1.17 18.05 -2.56
C GLY A 113 1.69 19.43 -2.91
N GLY A 114 2.63 19.96 -2.12
CA GLY A 114 3.20 21.29 -2.35
C GLY A 114 3.94 21.40 -3.70
N ILE A 115 4.77 20.41 -4.05
CA ILE A 115 5.43 20.36 -5.37
C ILE A 115 4.37 20.32 -6.48
N SER A 116 3.31 19.55 -6.30
CA SER A 116 2.20 19.49 -7.27
C SER A 116 1.50 20.84 -7.39
N GLY A 117 1.28 21.56 -6.29
CA GLY A 117 0.70 22.91 -6.30
C GLY A 117 1.53 23.92 -7.08
N VAL A 118 2.84 23.94 -6.88
CA VAL A 118 3.76 24.78 -7.66
C VAL A 118 3.64 24.45 -9.15
N LEU A 119 3.65 23.17 -9.51
CA LEU A 119 3.51 22.75 -10.90
C LEU A 119 2.16 23.17 -11.50
N ILE A 120 1.07 23.00 -10.76
CA ILE A 120 -0.28 23.44 -11.19
C ILE A 120 -0.29 24.94 -11.42
N ASP A 121 0.21 25.73 -10.47
CA ASP A 121 0.24 27.19 -10.56
C ASP A 121 1.02 27.67 -11.79
N LEU A 122 2.19 27.07 -12.05
CA LEU A 122 3.00 27.35 -13.24
C LEU A 122 2.28 26.96 -14.54
N ILE A 123 1.65 25.78 -14.59
CA ILE A 123 0.93 25.29 -15.77
C ILE A 123 -0.30 26.15 -16.06
N VAL A 124 -1.10 26.46 -15.04
CA VAL A 124 -2.29 27.31 -15.12
C VAL A 124 -1.89 28.70 -15.60
N THR A 125 -0.88 29.30 -14.98
CA THR A 125 -0.37 30.63 -15.37
C THR A 125 0.16 30.64 -16.80
N TRP A 126 0.86 29.58 -17.23
CA TRP A 126 1.36 29.45 -18.59
C TRP A 126 0.23 29.29 -19.61
N LEU A 127 -0.73 28.41 -19.35
CA LEU A 127 -1.89 28.16 -20.22
C LEU A 127 -2.80 29.42 -20.31
N ALA A 128 -2.93 30.20 -19.24
CA ALA A 128 -3.75 31.42 -19.22
C ALA A 128 -3.24 32.49 -20.21
N ARG A 129 -1.95 32.43 -20.57
CA ARG A 129 -1.33 33.32 -21.58
C ARG A 129 -1.73 32.98 -23.02
N ILE A 130 -2.22 31.76 -23.27
CA ILE A 130 -2.46 31.24 -24.62
C ILE A 130 -3.93 31.45 -25.08
N GLN A 131 -4.80 32.03 -24.22
CA GLN A 131 -6.24 32.29 -24.45
C GLN A 131 -7.10 31.10 -24.94
N LEU A 132 -6.51 29.92 -25.14
CA LEU A 132 -7.17 28.74 -25.67
C LEU A 132 -7.70 27.85 -24.53
N ILE A 133 -9.03 27.78 -24.43
CA ILE A 133 -9.82 26.77 -23.69
C ILE A 133 -9.47 26.66 -22.20
N PHE A 134 -9.69 27.75 -21.45
CA PHE A 134 -9.36 27.82 -20.03
C PHE A 134 -10.53 27.54 -19.07
N ILE A 135 -11.78 27.62 -19.54
CA ILE A 135 -12.92 27.78 -18.61
C ILE A 135 -13.55 26.44 -18.18
N LEU A 136 -13.28 25.32 -18.88
CA LEU A 136 -13.99 24.05 -18.62
C LEU A 136 -13.11 22.83 -18.26
N LEU A 137 -11.81 22.87 -18.56
CA LEU A 137 -10.93 21.69 -18.36
C LEU A 137 -9.70 21.96 -17.48
N GLY A 138 -9.29 23.22 -17.29
CA GLY A 138 -8.08 23.54 -16.51
C GLY A 138 -8.21 23.24 -15.02
N GLN A 139 -9.38 23.53 -14.43
CA GLN A 139 -9.61 23.37 -13.00
C GLN A 139 -9.78 21.89 -12.56
N PRO A 140 -10.51 21.01 -13.27
CA PRO A 140 -10.58 19.60 -12.89
C PRO A 140 -9.23 18.87 -13.03
N LEU A 141 -8.39 19.29 -13.98
CA LEU A 141 -7.05 18.74 -14.18
C LEU A 141 -6.08 19.12 -13.05
N GLY A 142 -6.23 20.29 -12.43
CA GLY A 142 -5.47 20.66 -11.23
C GLY A 142 -5.78 19.71 -10.06
N TRP A 143 -7.07 19.37 -9.88
CA TRP A 143 -7.50 18.45 -8.83
C TRP A 143 -7.02 17.01 -9.04
N VAL A 144 -6.77 16.58 -10.28
CA VAL A 144 -6.16 15.27 -10.58
C VAL A 144 -4.82 15.13 -9.88
N LEU A 145 -3.91 16.09 -10.06
CA LEU A 145 -2.56 16.04 -9.48
C LEU A 145 -2.61 16.03 -7.94
N ILE A 146 -3.47 16.86 -7.35
CA ILE A 146 -3.67 16.90 -5.89
C ILE A 146 -4.23 15.57 -5.37
N GLY A 147 -5.24 15.01 -6.06
CA GLY A 147 -5.81 13.72 -5.73
C GLY A 147 -4.79 12.58 -5.84
N GLY A 148 -3.98 12.59 -6.89
CA GLY A 148 -2.87 11.65 -7.07
C GLY A 148 -1.83 11.75 -5.96
N ALA A 149 -1.48 12.96 -5.52
CA ALA A 149 -0.58 13.19 -4.38
C ALA A 149 -1.17 12.66 -3.06
N ALA A 150 -2.46 12.89 -2.81
CA ALA A 150 -3.18 12.35 -1.67
C ALA A 150 -3.25 10.80 -1.71
N GLY A 151 -3.40 10.21 -2.90
CA GLY A 151 -3.31 8.76 -3.09
C GLY A 151 -1.91 8.21 -2.86
N ALA A 152 -0.87 8.92 -3.32
CA ALA A 152 0.53 8.55 -3.15
C ALA A 152 0.93 8.49 -1.68
N SER A 153 0.50 9.47 -0.88
CA SER A 153 0.84 9.52 0.56
C SER A 153 0.34 8.28 1.30
N ILE A 154 -0.92 7.88 1.08
CA ILE A 154 -1.50 6.64 1.64
C ILE A 154 -0.68 5.43 1.20
N GLY A 155 -0.41 5.34 -0.10
CA GLY A 155 0.35 4.27 -0.71
C GLY A 155 1.71 4.00 -0.08
N LEU A 156 2.48 5.08 0.07
CA LEU A 156 3.85 5.05 0.58
C LEU A 156 3.88 4.72 2.08
N THR A 157 2.87 5.13 2.85
CA THR A 157 2.79 4.83 4.30
C THR A 157 2.52 3.37 4.63
N LEU A 158 1.89 2.63 3.71
CA LEU A 158 1.48 1.25 3.93
C LEU A 158 2.55 0.23 3.54
N GLY A 159 3.67 0.68 2.95
CA GLY A 159 4.82 -0.16 2.62
C GLY A 159 4.57 -1.21 1.53
N SER A 160 3.53 -1.04 0.71
CA SER A 160 3.23 -1.91 -0.43
C SER A 160 3.12 -1.09 -1.70
N TRP A 161 4.10 -1.27 -2.60
CA TRP A 161 4.14 -0.56 -3.88
C TRP A 161 2.93 -0.85 -4.77
N LYS A 162 2.36 -2.06 -4.67
CA LYS A 162 1.12 -2.42 -5.38
C LYS A 162 -0.05 -1.56 -4.90
N ARG A 163 -0.22 -1.42 -3.58
CA ARG A 163 -1.25 -0.55 -3.01
C ARG A 163 -1.00 0.91 -3.33
N ALA A 164 0.26 1.36 -3.30
CA ALA A 164 0.58 2.74 -3.62
C ALA A 164 0.14 3.15 -5.02
N ARG A 165 0.41 2.32 -6.03
CA ARG A 165 -0.05 2.57 -7.39
C ARG A 165 -1.58 2.64 -7.48
N LEU A 166 -2.29 1.75 -6.78
CA LEU A 166 -3.75 1.71 -6.78
C LEU A 166 -4.35 2.94 -6.08
N ALA A 167 -3.79 3.35 -4.96
CA ALA A 167 -4.20 4.54 -4.24
C ALA A 167 -3.95 5.81 -5.07
N ILE A 168 -2.83 5.90 -5.80
CA ILE A 168 -2.58 6.98 -6.76
C ILE A 168 -3.67 7.00 -7.84
N ILE A 169 -3.99 5.86 -8.46
CA ILE A 169 -5.03 5.79 -9.49
C ILE A 169 -6.39 6.24 -8.94
N GLY A 170 -6.78 5.74 -7.76
CA GLY A 170 -8.01 6.16 -7.09
C GLY A 170 -7.99 7.64 -6.72
N GLY A 171 -6.84 8.17 -6.32
CA GLY A 171 -6.63 9.58 -6.05
C GLY A 171 -6.78 10.46 -7.29
N LEU A 172 -6.19 10.07 -8.43
CA LEU A 172 -6.33 10.78 -9.70
C LEU A 172 -7.79 10.83 -10.16
N VAL A 173 -8.49 9.69 -10.13
CA VAL A 173 -9.92 9.58 -10.50
C VAL A 173 -10.80 10.38 -9.53
N GLY A 174 -10.56 10.24 -8.24
CA GLY A 174 -11.29 10.96 -7.20
C GLY A 174 -11.06 12.47 -7.25
N GLY A 175 -9.84 12.90 -7.58
CA GLY A 175 -9.50 14.30 -7.80
C GLY A 175 -10.24 14.89 -8.99
N PHE A 176 -10.29 14.19 -10.12
CA PHE A 176 -11.05 14.63 -11.29
C PHE A 176 -12.56 14.76 -11.00
N LEU A 177 -13.17 13.69 -10.47
CA LEU A 177 -14.60 13.67 -10.15
C LEU A 177 -14.95 14.69 -9.06
N GLY A 178 -14.09 14.79 -8.03
CA GLY A 178 -14.23 15.76 -6.96
C GLY A 178 -14.10 17.20 -7.45
N GLY A 179 -13.20 17.48 -8.39
CA GLY A 179 -13.05 18.79 -9.04
C GLY A 179 -14.30 19.20 -9.83
N MET A 180 -14.87 18.29 -10.62
CA MET A 180 -16.13 18.57 -11.32
C MET A 180 -17.30 18.85 -10.36
N ILE A 181 -17.38 18.11 -9.25
CA ILE A 181 -18.39 18.33 -8.22
C ILE A 181 -18.15 19.67 -7.52
N PHE A 182 -16.89 20.00 -7.21
CA PHE A 182 -16.50 21.26 -6.58
C PHE A 182 -16.90 22.46 -7.44
N GLU A 183 -16.69 22.40 -8.74
CA GLU A 183 -17.11 23.44 -9.68
C GLU A 183 -18.63 23.55 -9.80
N GLY A 184 -19.33 22.41 -9.90
CA GLY A 184 -20.79 22.39 -9.92
C GLY A 184 -21.40 22.98 -8.66
N ILE A 185 -20.86 22.63 -7.48
CA ILE A 185 -21.27 23.21 -6.19
C ILE A 185 -20.89 24.68 -6.12
N GLY A 186 -19.69 25.07 -6.55
CA GLY A 186 -19.25 26.46 -6.58
C GLY A 186 -20.16 27.35 -7.42
N GLY A 187 -20.57 26.87 -8.60
CA GLY A 187 -21.52 27.54 -9.48
C GLY A 187 -22.95 27.59 -8.94
N LEU A 188 -23.40 26.55 -8.24
CA LEU A 188 -24.73 26.49 -7.61
C LEU A 188 -24.81 27.32 -6.33
N THR A 189 -23.74 27.35 -5.53
CA THR A 189 -23.74 28.03 -4.23
C THR A 189 -23.58 29.54 -4.40
N SER A 190 -22.89 29.99 -5.44
CA SER A 190 -22.85 31.42 -5.83
C SER A 190 -24.20 31.94 -6.32
N THR A 191 -25.12 31.05 -6.76
CA THR A 191 -26.50 31.43 -7.12
C THR A 191 -27.44 31.52 -5.92
N ILE A 192 -27.13 30.81 -4.83
CA ILE A 192 -28.03 30.64 -3.67
C ILE A 192 -27.57 31.45 -2.45
N THR A 193 -26.28 31.73 -2.29
CA THR A 193 -25.72 32.42 -1.11
C THR A 193 -24.78 33.56 -1.50
N SER A 194 -24.84 34.68 -0.77
CA SER A 194 -23.99 35.87 -0.99
C SER A 194 -22.54 35.71 -0.48
N SER A 195 -22.24 34.62 0.23
CA SER A 195 -20.90 34.30 0.73
C SER A 195 -20.37 33.01 0.08
N GLY A 196 -19.40 33.15 -0.82
CA GLY A 196 -18.76 32.02 -1.54
C GLY A 196 -18.07 30.98 -0.66
N SER A 197 -17.98 31.23 0.65
CA SER A 197 -17.34 30.35 1.63
C SER A 197 -18.17 29.10 1.95
N PHE A 198 -19.50 29.17 2.00
CA PHE A 198 -20.34 27.97 2.20
C PHE A 198 -20.21 26.99 1.03
N GLY A 199 -20.10 27.48 -0.21
CA GLY A 199 -19.85 26.65 -1.39
C GLY A 199 -18.49 25.95 -1.33
N ARG A 200 -17.47 26.64 -0.83
CA ARG A 200 -16.14 26.06 -0.61
C ARG A 200 -16.15 24.98 0.47
N PHE A 201 -16.91 25.16 1.56
CA PHE A 201 -17.06 24.14 2.60
C PHE A 201 -17.63 22.84 2.04
N PHE A 202 -18.81 22.91 1.41
CA PHE A 202 -19.46 21.72 0.83
C PHE A 202 -18.63 21.13 -0.30
N GLY A 203 -17.95 21.95 -1.09
CA GLY A 203 -17.02 21.52 -2.14
C GLY A 203 -15.85 20.70 -1.58
N PHE A 204 -15.14 21.20 -0.57
CA PHE A 204 -13.99 20.48 0.00
C PHE A 204 -14.40 19.18 0.71
N ALA A 205 -15.51 19.21 1.46
CA ALA A 205 -16.05 18.03 2.12
C ALA A 205 -16.47 16.95 1.11
N ALA A 206 -17.18 17.34 0.05
CA ALA A 206 -17.61 16.42 -1.02
C ALA A 206 -16.41 15.85 -1.77
N MET A 207 -15.43 16.68 -2.13
CA MET A 207 -14.23 16.25 -2.84
C MET A 207 -13.40 15.26 -2.02
N GLY A 208 -13.17 15.55 -0.73
CA GLY A 208 -12.47 14.61 0.14
C GLY A 208 -13.17 13.26 0.22
N ALA A 209 -14.50 13.26 0.36
CA ALA A 209 -15.30 12.03 0.37
C ALA A 209 -15.17 11.25 -0.95
N VAL A 210 -15.23 11.94 -2.10
CA VAL A 210 -15.09 11.33 -3.43
C VAL A 210 -13.70 10.72 -3.61
N ILE A 211 -12.63 11.39 -3.17
CA ILE A 211 -11.27 10.85 -3.18
C ILE A 211 -11.21 9.57 -2.32
N GLY A 212 -11.75 9.60 -1.10
CA GLY A 212 -11.79 8.43 -0.21
C GLY A 212 -12.54 7.25 -0.82
N ILE A 213 -13.70 7.51 -1.45
CA ILE A 213 -14.51 6.50 -2.15
C ILE A 213 -13.74 5.93 -3.34
N ALA A 214 -13.14 6.78 -4.17
CA ALA A 214 -12.41 6.36 -5.37
C ALA A 214 -11.19 5.50 -5.03
N VAL A 215 -10.40 5.90 -4.02
CA VAL A 215 -9.28 5.11 -3.50
C VAL A 215 -9.77 3.76 -2.97
N SER A 216 -10.82 3.76 -2.14
CA SER A 216 -11.39 2.52 -1.59
C SER A 216 -11.85 1.57 -2.70
N PHE A 217 -12.57 2.10 -3.68
CA PHE A 217 -13.14 1.34 -4.78
C PHE A 217 -12.07 0.75 -5.69
N VAL A 218 -11.06 1.54 -6.08
CA VAL A 218 -9.96 1.06 -6.93
C VAL A 218 -9.17 -0.05 -6.25
N GLU A 219 -8.86 0.11 -4.95
CA GLU A 219 -8.17 -0.93 -4.19
C GLU A 219 -9.01 -2.19 -4.02
N ASP A 220 -10.31 -2.05 -3.72
CA ASP A 220 -11.23 -3.18 -3.57
C ASP A 220 -11.40 -3.94 -4.89
N MET A 221 -11.41 -3.22 -6.02
CA MET A 221 -11.49 -3.81 -7.35
C MET A 221 -10.22 -4.63 -7.67
N ALA A 222 -9.07 -4.15 -7.22
CA ALA A 222 -7.77 -4.78 -7.44
C ALA A 222 -7.40 -5.85 -6.40
N LYS A 223 -8.13 -5.97 -5.28
CA LYS A 223 -7.85 -6.97 -4.25
C LYS A 223 -8.01 -8.38 -4.81
N ARG A 224 -7.05 -9.25 -4.50
CA ARG A 224 -7.02 -10.66 -4.92
C ARG A 224 -7.21 -11.58 -3.75
N ASN A 225 -6.38 -11.41 -2.73
CA ASN A 225 -6.36 -12.24 -1.53
C ASN A 225 -6.65 -11.34 -0.33
N TRP A 226 -7.61 -11.72 0.50
CA TRP A 226 -7.90 -11.01 1.75
C TRP A 226 -8.40 -11.97 2.81
N VAL A 227 -8.33 -11.52 4.06
CA VAL A 227 -8.79 -12.28 5.21
C VAL A 227 -9.83 -11.46 5.96
N VAL A 228 -10.89 -12.10 6.45
CA VAL A 228 -11.96 -11.46 7.23
C VAL A 228 -11.97 -12.05 8.63
N VAL A 229 -11.91 -11.22 9.66
CA VAL A 229 -12.01 -11.69 11.05
C VAL A 229 -13.46 -12.07 11.34
N LEU A 230 -13.69 -13.31 11.72
CA LEU A 230 -15.00 -13.84 12.09
C LEU A 230 -15.27 -13.74 13.59
N THR A 231 -14.24 -13.81 14.44
CA THR A 231 -14.41 -13.72 15.90
C THR A 231 -13.26 -12.94 16.56
N GLY A 232 -13.60 -12.26 17.66
CA GLY A 232 -12.66 -11.51 18.51
C GLY A 232 -12.83 -10.00 18.40
N ALA A 233 -11.91 -9.23 19.00
CA ALA A 233 -12.01 -7.77 19.13
C ALA A 233 -12.09 -6.98 17.80
N LYS A 234 -11.87 -7.64 16.66
CA LYS A 234 -11.86 -7.05 15.32
C LYS A 234 -12.84 -7.74 14.37
N GLU A 235 -13.89 -8.36 14.89
CA GLU A 235 -14.91 -9.04 14.07
C GLU A 235 -15.43 -8.17 12.92
N GLY A 236 -15.60 -8.78 11.75
CA GLY A 236 -16.01 -8.13 10.50
C GLY A 236 -14.90 -7.40 9.76
N MET A 237 -13.72 -7.20 10.36
CA MET A 237 -12.62 -6.48 9.72
C MET A 237 -11.96 -7.29 8.61
N GLN A 238 -11.65 -6.62 7.49
CA GLN A 238 -10.94 -7.20 6.35
C GLN A 238 -9.47 -6.75 6.30
N PHE A 239 -8.57 -7.68 6.02
CA PHE A 239 -7.15 -7.46 5.82
C PHE A 239 -6.74 -7.91 4.42
N ILE A 240 -6.27 -6.99 3.58
CA ILE A 240 -5.85 -7.31 2.21
C ILE A 240 -4.39 -7.80 2.24
N LEU A 241 -4.16 -8.99 1.69
CA LEU A 241 -2.85 -9.65 1.65
C LEU A 241 -2.03 -9.11 0.46
N SER A 242 -1.50 -7.91 0.63
CA SER A 242 -0.75 -7.19 -0.40
C SER A 242 0.76 -7.38 -0.36
N LYS A 243 1.28 -7.96 0.74
CA LYS A 243 2.70 -8.21 0.98
C LYS A 243 3.05 -9.66 0.65
N PRO A 244 4.31 -9.97 0.28
CA PRO A 244 4.75 -11.34 0.07
C PRO A 244 4.61 -12.20 1.33
N ILE A 245 4.84 -11.61 2.50
CA ILE A 245 4.64 -12.22 3.81
C ILE A 245 3.74 -11.28 4.62
N THR A 246 2.69 -11.84 5.22
CA THR A 246 1.78 -11.16 6.12
C THR A 246 1.82 -11.85 7.48
N SER A 247 2.38 -11.17 8.47
CA SER A 247 2.55 -11.69 9.83
C SER A 247 1.26 -11.59 10.65
N ILE A 248 0.98 -12.62 11.44
CA ILE A 248 -0.18 -12.70 12.35
C ILE A 248 0.32 -12.97 13.77
N GLY A 249 -0.21 -12.25 14.75
CA GLY A 249 0.07 -12.52 16.16
C GLY A 249 -0.32 -11.39 17.10
N LYS A 250 0.05 -11.51 18.37
CA LYS A 250 -0.22 -10.48 19.40
C LYS A 250 0.77 -9.32 19.36
N ASP A 251 1.85 -9.44 18.60
CA ASP A 251 2.86 -8.40 18.49
C ASP A 251 2.22 -7.11 17.98
N GLU A 252 2.60 -6.00 18.62
CA GLU A 252 2.12 -4.69 18.21
C GLU A 252 2.64 -4.28 16.84
N TYR A 253 3.55 -5.01 16.19
CA TYR A 253 4.09 -4.81 14.84
C TYR A 253 3.54 -5.80 13.81
N ALA A 254 2.82 -6.85 14.22
CA ALA A 254 2.21 -7.81 13.29
C ALA A 254 1.29 -7.12 12.27
N ASP A 255 1.21 -7.66 11.05
CA ASP A 255 0.38 -7.13 9.97
C ASP A 255 -1.12 -7.35 10.25
N ILE A 256 -1.45 -8.51 10.84
CA ILE A 256 -2.77 -8.83 11.36
C ILE A 256 -2.65 -9.00 12.88
N PRO A 257 -2.90 -7.92 13.66
CA PRO A 257 -2.73 -7.97 15.09
C PRO A 257 -3.95 -8.62 15.75
N LEU A 258 -3.71 -9.69 16.50
CA LEU A 258 -4.69 -10.43 17.29
C LEU A 258 -4.48 -10.10 18.78
N PHE A 259 -5.23 -9.11 19.28
CA PHE A 259 -5.07 -8.59 20.64
C PHE A 259 -6.01 -9.25 21.65
N GLY A 260 -5.58 -9.27 22.91
CA GLY A 260 -6.40 -9.68 24.05
C GLY A 260 -6.57 -11.20 24.19
N ASP A 261 -5.68 -11.99 23.59
CA ASP A 261 -5.64 -13.43 23.74
C ASP A 261 -4.24 -13.89 24.17
N THR A 262 -4.16 -14.57 25.31
CA THR A 262 -2.91 -15.09 25.89
C THR A 262 -2.35 -16.26 25.12
N ASN A 263 -3.21 -17.03 24.43
CA ASN A 263 -2.82 -18.20 23.64
C ASN A 263 -2.20 -17.80 22.28
N VAL A 264 -2.21 -16.51 21.96
CA VAL A 264 -1.57 -16.00 20.75
C VAL A 264 -0.13 -15.60 21.05
N ALA A 265 0.84 -16.23 20.38
CA ALA A 265 2.24 -15.80 20.39
C ALA A 265 2.46 -14.43 19.74
N LYS A 266 3.58 -13.76 20.07
CA LYS A 266 3.93 -12.45 19.51
C LYS A 266 3.93 -12.52 17.97
N HIS A 267 4.72 -13.43 17.43
CA HIS A 267 4.65 -13.87 16.04
C HIS A 267 4.08 -15.28 16.04
N HIS A 268 2.83 -15.44 15.58
CA HIS A 268 2.09 -16.70 15.70
C HIS A 268 2.08 -17.48 14.39
N ALA A 269 1.79 -16.80 13.28
CA ALA A 269 1.72 -17.39 11.96
C ALA A 269 2.10 -16.39 10.87
N ASP A 270 2.48 -16.89 9.70
CA ASP A 270 2.69 -16.11 8.49
C ASP A 270 1.78 -16.59 7.36
N ILE A 271 1.15 -15.65 6.66
CA ILE A 271 0.54 -15.91 5.36
C ILE A 271 1.54 -15.50 4.28
N ILE A 272 1.99 -16.48 3.51
CA ILE A 272 2.99 -16.33 2.47
C ILE A 272 2.30 -16.38 1.11
N VAL A 273 2.47 -15.35 0.30
CA VAL A 273 1.95 -15.27 -1.06
C VAL A 273 3.08 -15.58 -2.03
N GLN A 274 3.05 -16.76 -2.63
CA GLN A 274 4.05 -17.21 -3.61
C GLN A 274 3.50 -17.05 -5.04
N GLY A 275 4.22 -16.32 -5.89
CA GLY A 275 3.79 -16.05 -7.26
C GLY A 275 2.51 -15.21 -7.33
N HIS A 276 1.55 -15.63 -8.16
CA HIS A 276 0.33 -14.87 -8.45
C HIS A 276 -0.93 -15.38 -7.74
N THR A 277 -0.89 -16.57 -7.14
CA THR A 277 -2.09 -17.28 -6.69
C THR A 277 -1.89 -18.14 -5.45
N MET A 278 -0.72 -18.71 -5.24
CA MET A 278 -0.54 -19.65 -4.13
C MET A 278 -0.40 -18.87 -2.83
N VAL A 279 -1.29 -19.17 -1.89
CA VAL A 279 -1.29 -18.56 -0.56
C VAL A 279 -1.16 -19.67 0.46
N THR A 280 -0.12 -19.65 1.26
CA THR A 280 0.14 -20.66 2.28
C THR A 280 0.10 -20.00 3.64
N ILE A 281 -0.59 -20.61 4.60
CA ILE A 281 -0.42 -20.25 6.01
C ILE A 281 0.60 -21.18 6.65
N LYS A 282 1.48 -20.60 7.47
CA LYS A 282 2.50 -21.34 8.21
C LYS A 282 2.49 -20.94 9.69
N SER A 283 2.47 -21.92 10.58
CA SER A 283 2.69 -21.72 12.00
C SER A 283 4.15 -21.33 12.30
N THR A 284 4.35 -20.32 13.14
CA THR A 284 5.69 -19.82 13.53
C THR A 284 5.92 -19.79 15.03
N GLY A 285 4.87 -19.63 15.84
CA GLY A 285 5.00 -19.51 17.29
C GLY A 285 3.86 -20.11 18.10
N GLY A 286 2.89 -20.75 17.46
CA GLY A 286 1.75 -21.39 18.13
C GLY A 286 0.91 -22.25 17.20
N GLU A 287 -0.06 -22.96 17.76
CA GLU A 287 -0.93 -23.85 17.00
C GLU A 287 -1.87 -23.07 16.08
N VAL A 288 -1.84 -23.44 14.79
CA VAL A 288 -2.73 -22.91 13.76
C VAL A 288 -3.61 -24.05 13.29
N GLU A 289 -4.91 -23.84 13.28
CA GLU A 289 -5.85 -24.78 12.67
C GLU A 289 -6.43 -24.18 11.39
N VAL A 290 -6.63 -25.03 10.38
CA VAL A 290 -7.38 -24.66 9.17
C VAL A 290 -8.54 -25.62 9.04
N ASN A 291 -9.76 -25.07 8.99
CA ASN A 291 -11.01 -25.83 8.98
C ASN A 291 -11.11 -26.85 10.13
N GLY A 292 -10.57 -26.50 11.31
CA GLY A 292 -10.55 -27.35 12.50
C GLY A 292 -9.45 -28.42 12.52
N SER A 293 -8.55 -28.43 11.54
CA SER A 293 -7.40 -29.35 11.50
C SER A 293 -6.11 -28.61 11.85
N PRO A 294 -5.38 -28.99 12.92
CA PRO A 294 -4.07 -28.43 13.25
C PRO A 294 -3.09 -28.65 12.10
N THR A 295 -2.47 -27.57 11.61
CA THR A 295 -1.60 -27.63 10.45
C THR A 295 -0.36 -26.74 10.63
N PRO A 296 0.86 -27.29 10.51
CA PRO A 296 2.08 -26.47 10.57
C PRO A 296 2.25 -25.61 9.32
N SER A 297 1.75 -26.10 8.18
CA SER A 297 1.73 -25.38 6.91
C SER A 297 0.64 -25.95 6.00
N VAL A 298 -0.17 -25.10 5.39
CA VAL A 298 -1.19 -25.53 4.41
C VAL A 298 -1.47 -24.45 3.38
N GLU A 299 -1.73 -24.85 2.13
CA GLU A 299 -2.22 -23.95 1.08
C GLU A 299 -3.69 -23.61 1.35
N LEU A 300 -3.99 -22.31 1.39
CA LEU A 300 -5.31 -21.77 1.65
C LEU A 300 -6.14 -21.71 0.37
N LYS A 301 -7.37 -22.19 0.44
CA LYS A 301 -8.41 -22.10 -0.58
C LYS A 301 -9.47 -21.10 -0.17
N ASP A 302 -10.15 -20.51 -1.15
CA ASP A 302 -11.23 -19.56 -0.87
C ASP A 302 -12.23 -20.15 0.13
N SER A 303 -12.60 -19.33 1.12
CA SER A 303 -13.49 -19.66 2.23
C SER A 303 -12.90 -20.54 3.35
N ASP A 304 -11.62 -20.92 3.30
CA ASP A 304 -10.94 -21.58 4.41
C ASP A 304 -10.99 -20.73 5.68
N VAL A 305 -11.22 -21.39 6.81
CA VAL A 305 -11.25 -20.77 8.14
C VAL A 305 -9.98 -21.11 8.89
N ILE A 306 -9.19 -20.09 9.19
CA ILE A 306 -7.99 -20.13 10.01
C ILE A 306 -8.39 -19.85 11.46
N SER A 307 -8.06 -20.75 12.38
CA SER A 307 -8.22 -20.55 13.83
C SER A 307 -6.86 -20.34 14.48
N ILE A 308 -6.74 -19.28 15.28
CA ILE A 308 -5.56 -18.91 16.06
C ILE A 308 -6.04 -18.45 17.44
N GLY A 309 -5.82 -19.25 18.48
CA GLY A 309 -6.43 -19.01 19.80
C GLY A 309 -7.95 -18.93 19.69
N ARG A 310 -8.56 -17.88 20.26
CA ARG A 310 -10.00 -17.60 20.16
C ARG A 310 -10.42 -16.89 18.85
N HIS A 311 -9.45 -16.54 18.01
CA HIS A 311 -9.69 -15.78 16.80
C HIS A 311 -9.89 -16.72 15.62
N ARG A 312 -10.99 -16.51 14.89
CA ARG A 312 -11.26 -17.18 13.62
C ARG A 312 -11.20 -16.17 12.49
N LEU A 313 -10.54 -16.53 11.41
CA LEU A 313 -10.31 -15.69 10.24
C LEU A 313 -10.69 -16.45 8.98
N ARG A 314 -11.51 -15.89 8.10
CA ARG A 314 -11.87 -16.50 6.81
C ARG A 314 -10.98 -15.95 5.72
N PHE A 315 -10.26 -16.82 5.02
CA PHE A 315 -9.52 -16.46 3.83
C PHE A 315 -10.45 -16.38 2.61
N HIS A 316 -10.18 -15.41 1.76
CA HIS A 316 -10.87 -15.23 0.50
C HIS A 316 -9.88 -14.96 -0.63
N GLN A 317 -10.18 -15.57 -1.77
CA GLN A 317 -9.44 -15.41 -3.00
C GLN A 317 -10.37 -15.13 -4.17
N LYS A 318 -10.15 -14.01 -4.85
CA LYS A 318 -10.84 -13.67 -6.09
C LYS A 318 -10.35 -14.61 -7.20
N ALA A 319 -11.23 -15.49 -7.67
CA ALA A 319 -10.95 -16.38 -8.79
C ALA A 319 -10.37 -15.58 -9.97
N LEU A 320 -9.24 -16.03 -10.51
CA LEU A 320 -8.77 -15.56 -11.81
C LEU A 320 -9.88 -15.89 -12.81
N ARG A 321 -10.53 -14.87 -13.41
CA ARG A 321 -11.34 -15.11 -14.61
C ARG A 321 -10.41 -15.75 -15.63
N GLY A 322 -10.58 -17.06 -15.82
CA GLY A 322 -9.67 -17.89 -16.57
C GLY A 322 -9.54 -17.41 -18.01
N ARG A 323 -8.29 -17.26 -18.45
CA ARG A 323 -7.95 -17.71 -19.80
C ARG A 323 -7.87 -19.24 -19.69
N GLY A 324 -8.97 -19.91 -20.05
CA GLY A 324 -9.07 -21.34 -20.31
C GLY A 324 -8.64 -22.31 -19.20
N MET A 325 -9.53 -22.59 -18.24
CA MET A 325 -9.67 -23.95 -17.73
C MET A 325 -11.04 -24.42 -18.19
N GLN A 326 -11.04 -25.28 -19.22
CA GLN A 326 -12.20 -26.11 -19.50
C GLN A 326 -12.51 -26.93 -18.24
N PRO A 327 -13.78 -27.10 -17.86
CA PRO A 327 -14.14 -28.06 -16.83
C PRO A 327 -13.56 -29.41 -17.22
N TYR A 328 -12.92 -30.10 -16.29
CA TYR A 328 -12.46 -31.48 -16.46
C TYR A 328 -13.62 -32.29 -17.04
N ALA A 329 -13.52 -32.66 -18.32
CA ALA A 329 -14.48 -33.55 -18.94
C ALA A 329 -14.41 -34.86 -18.16
N GLN A 330 -15.56 -35.26 -17.62
CA GLN A 330 -15.75 -36.55 -16.97
C GLN A 330 -15.21 -37.63 -17.91
N PRO A 331 -14.30 -38.54 -17.47
CA PRO A 331 -13.76 -39.55 -18.37
C PRO A 331 -14.91 -40.43 -18.86
N ASP A 332 -14.99 -40.59 -20.17
CA ASP A 332 -15.97 -41.45 -20.84
C ASP A 332 -15.89 -42.87 -20.25
N PRO A 333 -16.97 -43.43 -19.68
CA PRO A 333 -16.95 -44.74 -19.03
C PRO A 333 -16.58 -45.92 -19.95
N GLY A 334 -16.42 -45.69 -21.25
CA GLY A 334 -16.14 -46.71 -22.26
C GLY A 334 -14.74 -46.71 -22.88
N ALA A 335 -13.84 -45.78 -22.51
CA ALA A 335 -12.54 -45.71 -23.16
C ALA A 335 -11.57 -46.77 -22.59
N HIS A 336 -11.26 -47.80 -23.39
CA HIS A 336 -10.15 -48.72 -23.12
C HIS A 336 -8.83 -47.94 -23.04
N VAL A 337 -8.21 -47.95 -21.86
CA VAL A 337 -6.87 -47.43 -21.65
C VAL A 337 -5.88 -48.40 -22.32
N PRO A 338 -5.05 -47.98 -23.30
CA PRO A 338 -3.96 -48.83 -23.77
C PRO A 338 -2.98 -49.07 -22.63
N GLN A 339 -2.75 -50.33 -22.25
CA GLN A 339 -1.69 -50.69 -21.31
C GLN A 339 -0.34 -50.27 -21.89
N ALA A 340 0.31 -49.29 -21.27
CA ALA A 340 1.69 -48.96 -21.58
C ALA A 340 2.59 -50.11 -21.07
N SER A 341 3.18 -50.86 -21.99
CA SER A 341 4.26 -51.81 -21.71
C SER A 341 5.54 -51.02 -21.40
N TYR A 342 5.95 -51.01 -20.14
CA TYR A 342 7.26 -50.49 -19.75
C TYR A 342 8.37 -51.46 -20.18
N PRO A 343 9.48 -51.00 -20.77
CA PRO A 343 10.68 -51.82 -20.97
C PRO A 343 11.27 -52.22 -19.61
N PRO A 344 11.92 -53.40 -19.51
CA PRO A 344 12.53 -53.84 -18.26
C PRO A 344 13.68 -52.89 -17.86
N ALA A 345 13.74 -52.62 -16.56
CA ALA A 345 14.71 -51.74 -15.93
C ALA A 345 16.15 -52.21 -16.18
N GLN A 346 16.89 -51.46 -17.01
CA GLN A 346 18.34 -51.53 -17.04
C GLN A 346 18.95 -50.13 -17.15
N THR A 347 19.91 -49.90 -16.24
CA THR A 347 20.86 -48.79 -16.09
C THR A 347 20.50 -47.76 -15.03
N MET A 348 20.88 -48.09 -13.78
CA MET A 348 21.08 -47.11 -12.72
C MET A 348 22.16 -46.14 -13.17
N VAL A 349 21.79 -44.88 -13.44
CA VAL A 349 22.76 -43.79 -13.56
C VAL A 349 23.23 -43.47 -12.14
N GLN A 350 24.48 -43.80 -11.82
CA GLN A 350 25.09 -43.37 -10.56
C GLN A 350 25.09 -41.83 -10.53
N PRO A 351 24.75 -41.18 -9.40
CA PRO A 351 24.90 -39.73 -9.31
C PRO A 351 26.38 -39.38 -9.35
N MET A 352 26.76 -38.58 -10.34
CA MET A 352 28.07 -37.96 -10.45
C MET A 352 28.33 -37.15 -9.18
N VAL A 353 29.29 -37.59 -8.37
CA VAL A 353 29.84 -36.80 -7.26
C VAL A 353 30.66 -35.68 -7.89
N VAL A 354 30.04 -34.52 -8.09
CA VAL A 354 30.78 -33.29 -8.39
C VAL A 354 31.47 -32.89 -7.08
N PRO A 355 32.81 -32.74 -7.05
CA PRO A 355 33.47 -32.20 -5.87
C PRO A 355 32.96 -30.77 -5.67
N ALA A 356 32.26 -30.54 -4.57
CA ALA A 356 31.73 -29.23 -4.22
C ALA A 356 32.91 -28.26 -4.06
N THR A 357 33.13 -27.42 -5.08
CA THR A 357 34.03 -26.27 -4.98
C THR A 357 33.47 -25.38 -3.89
N GLY A 358 34.25 -25.04 -2.86
CA GLY A 358 33.80 -24.20 -1.74
C GLY A 358 33.50 -22.75 -2.12
N ASN A 359 33.02 -22.46 -3.33
CA ASN A 359 32.55 -21.15 -3.78
C ASN A 359 31.03 -21.09 -3.65
N ILE A 360 30.46 -19.91 -3.40
CA ILE A 360 29.01 -19.69 -3.43
C ILE A 360 28.68 -18.42 -4.21
N THR A 361 27.63 -18.50 -5.02
CA THR A 361 27.04 -17.35 -5.72
C THR A 361 25.64 -17.08 -5.18
N LEU A 362 25.42 -15.86 -4.69
CA LEU A 362 24.15 -15.41 -4.12
C LEU A 362 23.61 -14.22 -4.93
N ARG A 363 22.40 -14.33 -5.47
CA ARG A 363 21.71 -13.21 -6.13
C ARG A 363 20.64 -12.61 -5.24
N VAL A 364 20.58 -11.29 -5.13
CA VAL A 364 19.46 -10.60 -4.49
C VAL A 364 18.23 -10.68 -5.40
N ILE A 365 17.18 -11.38 -4.94
CA ILE A 365 15.91 -11.57 -5.66
C ILE A 365 14.77 -10.68 -5.14
N SER A 366 14.92 -10.08 -3.96
CA SER A 366 14.01 -9.07 -3.42
C SER A 366 14.74 -8.15 -2.44
N GLY A 367 14.37 -6.87 -2.41
CA GLY A 367 14.96 -5.83 -1.57
C GLY A 367 15.58 -4.68 -2.39
N PRO A 368 16.11 -3.63 -1.74
CA PRO A 368 16.69 -2.45 -2.38
C PRO A 368 17.85 -2.74 -3.34
N HIS A 369 18.53 -3.88 -3.17
CA HIS A 369 19.67 -4.29 -4.00
C HIS A 369 19.30 -5.37 -5.03
N MET A 370 18.02 -5.48 -5.42
CA MET A 370 17.53 -6.51 -6.35
C MET A 370 18.39 -6.57 -7.63
N GLY A 371 18.81 -7.78 -7.99
CA GLY A 371 19.66 -8.05 -9.15
C GLY A 371 21.16 -8.13 -8.82
N GLN A 372 21.61 -7.56 -7.70
CA GLN A 372 23.01 -7.65 -7.27
C GLN A 372 23.42 -9.11 -7.04
N VAL A 373 24.66 -9.44 -7.42
CA VAL A 373 25.25 -10.77 -7.25
C VAL A 373 26.46 -10.66 -6.33
N PHE A 374 26.52 -11.54 -5.35
CA PHE A 374 27.67 -11.72 -4.47
C PHE A 374 28.32 -13.07 -4.74
N GLN A 375 29.64 -13.09 -4.82
CA GLN A 375 30.44 -14.31 -4.99
C GLN A 375 31.48 -14.37 -3.89
N PHE A 376 31.56 -15.52 -3.23
CA PHE A 376 32.49 -15.76 -2.13
C PHE A 376 33.20 -17.09 -2.33
N GLY A 377 34.46 -17.17 -1.94
CA GLY A 377 35.18 -18.43 -1.79
C GLY A 377 34.95 -19.07 -0.42
N SER A 378 35.64 -20.17 -0.16
CA SER A 378 35.43 -20.98 1.06
C SER A 378 35.73 -20.16 2.32
N GLY A 379 34.83 -20.16 3.28
CA GLY A 379 35.00 -19.42 4.53
C GLY A 379 33.68 -19.11 5.24
N SER A 380 33.67 -18.06 6.06
CA SER A 380 32.47 -17.53 6.70
C SER A 380 32.05 -16.22 6.04
N ILE A 381 30.77 -16.13 5.69
CA ILE A 381 30.10 -14.96 5.12
C ILE A 381 29.11 -14.46 6.16
N ARG A 382 29.45 -13.35 6.82
CA ARG A 382 28.56 -12.72 7.80
C ARG A 382 27.59 -11.76 7.13
N ILE A 383 26.32 -11.86 7.52
CA ILE A 383 25.24 -11.01 7.02
C ILE A 383 24.61 -10.26 8.20
N GLY A 384 24.47 -8.94 8.07
CA GLY A 384 23.96 -8.13 9.16
C GLY A 384 24.05 -6.64 8.92
N ARG A 385 23.59 -5.88 9.92
CA ARG A 385 23.55 -4.42 9.89
C ARG A 385 24.89 -3.77 10.27
N GLU A 386 25.75 -4.51 10.99
CA GLU A 386 27.04 -3.98 11.46
C GLU A 386 28.00 -3.71 10.31
N VAL A 387 28.70 -2.58 10.40
CA VAL A 387 29.82 -2.25 9.50
C VAL A 387 30.89 -3.34 9.64
N GLY A 388 31.21 -4.02 8.54
CA GLY A 388 32.11 -5.19 8.54
C GLY A 388 31.45 -6.53 8.22
N CYS A 389 30.11 -6.60 8.12
CA CYS A 389 29.45 -7.76 7.52
C CYS A 389 29.72 -7.83 6.01
N ALA A 390 30.02 -9.01 5.48
CA ALA A 390 30.30 -9.24 4.06
C ALA A 390 29.10 -8.87 3.16
N ILE A 391 27.88 -9.20 3.62
CA ILE A 391 26.64 -8.64 3.08
C ILE A 391 26.10 -7.67 4.13
N ASN A 392 26.39 -6.39 3.93
CA ASN A 392 25.98 -5.33 4.84
C ASN A 392 24.58 -4.81 4.49
N LEU A 393 23.67 -4.88 5.46
CA LEU A 393 22.29 -4.42 5.36
C LEU A 393 22.03 -3.25 6.33
N ALA A 394 22.95 -2.26 6.37
CA ALA A 394 22.92 -1.11 7.29
C ALA A 394 21.57 -0.38 7.35
N TRP A 395 20.88 -0.27 6.21
CA TRP A 395 19.62 0.44 6.04
C TRP A 395 18.42 -0.31 6.65
N ASP A 396 18.53 -1.62 6.85
CA ASP A 396 17.40 -2.45 7.27
C ASP A 396 17.35 -2.56 8.80
N THR A 397 16.51 -1.72 9.42
CA THR A 397 16.36 -1.68 10.88
C THR A 397 15.84 -2.98 11.50
N VAL A 398 15.22 -3.89 10.72
CA VAL A 398 14.80 -5.21 11.21
C VAL A 398 15.93 -6.25 11.13
N VAL A 399 17.08 -5.90 10.56
CA VAL A 399 18.27 -6.77 10.55
C VAL A 399 19.13 -6.48 11.80
N SER A 400 19.56 -7.56 12.43
CA SER A 400 20.41 -7.51 13.63
C SER A 400 21.85 -7.17 13.22
N ARG A 401 22.64 -6.62 14.15
CA ARG A 401 24.05 -6.25 13.89
C ARG A 401 24.83 -7.39 13.26
N HIS A 402 24.77 -8.57 13.88
CA HIS A 402 25.17 -9.84 13.28
C HIS A 402 23.92 -10.71 13.25
N HIS A 403 23.35 -10.93 12.06
CA HIS A 403 22.04 -11.56 11.93
C HIS A 403 22.19 -13.03 11.56
N ALA A 404 22.98 -13.31 10.54
CA ALA A 404 23.20 -14.66 10.05
C ALA A 404 24.64 -14.86 9.58
N GLU A 405 25.03 -16.12 9.49
CA GLU A 405 26.32 -16.54 8.95
C GLU A 405 26.08 -17.66 7.94
N ILE A 406 26.75 -17.57 6.79
CA ILE A 406 26.84 -18.67 5.82
C ILE A 406 28.27 -19.18 5.87
N LEU A 407 28.46 -20.42 6.30
CA LEU A 407 29.77 -21.01 6.55
C LEU A 407 29.99 -22.25 5.69
N TRP A 408 31.19 -22.37 5.13
CA TRP A 408 31.64 -23.59 4.48
C TRP A 408 32.16 -24.57 5.55
N ASN A 409 31.56 -25.75 5.65
CA ASN A 409 31.95 -26.75 6.67
C ASN A 409 32.92 -27.84 6.13
N GLY A 410 33.43 -27.68 4.91
CA GLY A 410 34.28 -28.69 4.24
C GLY A 410 33.51 -29.64 3.31
N THR A 411 32.20 -29.80 3.51
CA THR A 411 31.33 -30.68 2.71
C THR A 411 30.19 -29.95 2.02
N GLY A 412 29.81 -28.77 2.53
CA GLY A 412 28.74 -27.96 1.99
C GLY A 412 28.66 -26.60 2.68
N TRP A 413 27.85 -25.72 2.10
CA TRP A 413 27.51 -24.44 2.69
C TRP A 413 26.38 -24.59 3.69
N VAL A 414 26.52 -23.98 4.87
CA VAL A 414 25.53 -24.02 5.94
C VAL A 414 25.16 -22.59 6.31
N ALA A 415 23.89 -22.26 6.27
CA ALA A 415 23.36 -20.99 6.77
C ALA A 415 22.90 -21.15 8.21
N ARG A 416 23.29 -20.23 9.09
CA ARG A 416 23.00 -20.25 10.53
C ARG A 416 22.51 -18.89 11.01
N ASP A 417 21.47 -18.90 11.85
CA ASP A 417 20.99 -17.72 12.57
C ASP A 417 21.90 -17.43 13.78
N LEU A 418 22.38 -16.19 13.92
CA LEU A 418 23.25 -15.78 15.03
C LEU A 418 22.45 -15.23 16.24
N GLY A 419 21.28 -15.80 16.48
CA GLY A 419 20.36 -15.31 17.51
C GLY A 419 19.69 -13.99 17.12
N SER A 420 19.40 -13.81 15.83
CA SER A 420 18.77 -12.59 15.33
C SER A 420 17.37 -12.37 15.90
N THR A 421 16.97 -11.10 15.95
CA THR A 421 15.67 -10.70 16.49
C THR A 421 14.50 -11.19 15.63
N ASN A 422 14.67 -11.15 14.31
CA ASN A 422 13.61 -11.45 13.34
C ASN A 422 13.80 -12.79 12.59
N GLY A 423 14.88 -13.51 12.90
CA GLY A 423 15.15 -14.85 12.39
C GLY A 423 15.73 -14.91 10.99
N LEU A 424 16.46 -15.99 10.72
CA LEU A 424 16.92 -16.40 9.39
C LEU A 424 15.88 -17.30 8.73
N TRP A 425 15.60 -17.07 7.44
CA TRP A 425 14.61 -17.83 6.68
C TRP A 425 15.25 -18.54 5.50
N ILE A 426 14.90 -19.80 5.24
CA ILE A 426 15.23 -20.54 4.02
C ILE A 426 13.94 -21.03 3.38
N ASN A 427 13.69 -20.68 2.12
CA ASN A 427 12.49 -21.05 1.36
C ASN A 427 11.17 -20.75 2.10
N GLY A 428 11.12 -19.62 2.83
CA GLY A 428 9.95 -19.24 3.64
C GLY A 428 9.87 -19.94 5.00
N VAL A 429 10.89 -20.71 5.39
CA VAL A 429 10.96 -21.39 6.68
C VAL A 429 12.01 -20.75 7.58
N ARG A 430 11.59 -20.27 8.76
CA ARG A 430 12.55 -19.86 9.78
C ARG A 430 13.39 -21.05 10.20
N ILE A 431 14.70 -20.90 10.18
CA ILE A 431 15.67 -21.93 10.55
C ILE A 431 16.66 -21.36 11.56
N SER A 432 17.19 -22.22 12.41
CA SER A 432 18.38 -21.92 13.21
C SER A 432 19.65 -22.27 12.44
N GLU A 433 19.60 -23.36 11.65
CA GLU A 433 20.69 -23.84 10.83
C GLU A 433 20.14 -24.65 9.63
N HIS A 434 20.75 -24.53 8.45
CA HIS A 434 20.32 -25.24 7.24
C HIS A 434 21.47 -25.43 6.24
N VAL A 435 21.62 -26.64 5.71
CA VAL A 435 22.57 -26.94 4.63
C VAL A 435 22.01 -26.41 3.31
N LEU A 436 22.67 -25.40 2.73
CA LEU A 436 22.24 -24.71 1.52
C LEU A 436 22.35 -25.62 0.30
N ARG A 437 21.32 -25.55 -0.55
CA ARG A 437 21.26 -26.19 -1.86
C ARG A 437 21.12 -25.15 -2.96
N LEU A 438 21.49 -25.54 -4.18
CA LEU A 438 21.26 -24.73 -5.36
C LEU A 438 19.77 -24.38 -5.49
N GLY A 439 19.46 -23.11 -5.67
CA GLY A 439 18.09 -22.59 -5.77
C GLY A 439 17.46 -22.17 -4.44
N ASP A 440 18.06 -22.49 -3.29
CA ASP A 440 17.54 -22.08 -1.98
C ASP A 440 17.42 -20.55 -1.87
N GLN A 441 16.35 -20.10 -1.24
CA GLN A 441 16.05 -18.69 -1.02
C GLN A 441 16.27 -18.30 0.44
N ILE A 442 17.24 -17.43 0.70
CA ILE A 442 17.66 -16.99 2.03
C ILE A 442 17.02 -15.63 2.33
N GLY A 443 16.13 -15.57 3.32
CA GLY A 443 15.44 -14.36 3.78
C GLY A 443 16.06 -13.79 5.05
N ILE A 444 16.47 -12.53 5.00
CA ILE A 444 17.07 -11.77 6.11
C ILE A 444 16.48 -10.36 6.11
N GLY A 445 15.65 -10.06 7.11
CA GLY A 445 14.90 -8.81 7.15
C GLY A 445 14.02 -8.65 5.90
N GLN A 446 14.23 -7.57 5.15
CA GLN A 446 13.53 -7.28 3.89
C GLN A 446 14.28 -7.81 2.64
N THR A 447 15.46 -8.40 2.81
CA THR A 447 16.29 -8.90 1.71
C THR A 447 16.10 -10.39 1.50
N TRP A 448 15.92 -10.80 0.25
CA TRP A 448 15.92 -12.22 -0.15
C TRP A 448 17.04 -12.48 -1.14
N LEU A 449 17.85 -13.50 -0.84
CA LEU A 449 18.93 -13.99 -1.68
C LEU A 449 18.54 -15.35 -2.28
N ARG A 450 19.01 -15.67 -3.48
CA ARG A 450 18.91 -17.00 -4.07
C ARG A 450 20.30 -17.58 -4.30
N VAL A 451 20.50 -18.85 -3.96
CA VAL A 451 21.72 -19.60 -4.27
C VAL A 451 21.74 -19.95 -5.76
N GLU A 452 22.69 -19.40 -6.51
CA GLU A 452 22.83 -19.64 -7.96
C GLU A 452 24.06 -20.49 -8.33
N GLY A 453 24.96 -20.77 -7.38
CA GLY A 453 26.07 -21.71 -7.54
C GLY A 453 26.67 -22.10 -6.20
N ILE A 454 27.01 -23.39 -6.03
CA ILE A 454 27.67 -24.01 -4.86
C ILE A 454 28.52 -25.21 -5.29
#